data_AF-A0A6V7H5W5-F1
#
_entry.id   AF-A0A6V7H5W5-F1
#
_cell.length_a   1.000
_cell.length_b   1.000
_cell.length_c   1.000
_cell.angle_alpha   90.00
_cell.angle_beta   90.00
_cell.angle_gamma   90.00
#
_symmetry.space_group_name_H-M   'P 1'
#
loop_
_entity.id
_entity.type
_entity.pdbx_description
1 polymer ?
#
loop_
_entity_poly.entity_id
_entity_poly.type
_entity_poly.pdbx_seq_one_letter_code
_entity_poly.pdbx_strand_id
1 'polypeptide(L)'
;MSIPFNGTRTRSAGLISAIAKHLRNLTLKPVKSIDIKFDPFHSKALEARNFLFQITTPKIIATNPRCNVKPHIVSDLSEPTITFNLLCKAENLTTLNILELYNKHITPLSPRDSEAEPEDEKKKRKKKRPFKIKPGNKRRGLFL
;
A
#
# COMPACT_ATOMS: atom_id res chain seq x y z
N MET A 1 12.40 -25.87 23.01
CA MET A 1 13.30 -24.70 23.13
C MET A 1 12.97 -23.75 21.99
N SER A 2 12.48 -22.53 22.26
CA SER A 2 12.22 -21.52 21.23
C SER A 2 13.44 -20.64 21.05
N ILE A 3 13.86 -20.46 19.80
CA ILE A 3 14.97 -19.56 19.45
C ILE A 3 14.51 -18.11 19.69
N PRO A 4 15.27 -17.30 20.46
CA PRO A 4 14.93 -15.89 20.65
C PRO A 4 15.04 -15.13 19.32
N PHE A 5 14.12 -14.20 19.08
CA PHE A 5 14.10 -13.39 17.85
C PHE A 5 15.35 -12.53 17.75
N ASN A 6 16.30 -12.96 16.91
CA ASN A 6 17.57 -12.28 16.62
C ASN A 6 17.49 -11.36 15.38
N GLY A 7 16.29 -10.95 14.98
CA GLY A 7 16.09 -10.03 13.86
C GLY A 7 16.17 -8.55 14.26
N THR A 8 16.45 -7.68 13.29
CA THR A 8 16.33 -6.22 13.46
C THR A 8 14.85 -5.81 13.45
N ARG A 9 14.41 -5.11 14.51
CA ARG A 9 13.04 -4.53 14.58
C ARG A 9 12.88 -3.28 13.69
N THR A 10 13.95 -2.79 13.09
CA THR A 10 13.94 -1.61 12.24
C THR A 10 13.37 -1.98 10.88
N ARG A 11 12.42 -1.18 10.38
CA ARG A 11 11.89 -1.37 9.03
C ARG A 11 12.98 -0.98 8.03
N SER A 12 13.16 -1.79 6.99
CA SER A 12 14.07 -1.46 5.90
C SER A 12 13.67 -0.15 5.21
N ALA A 13 14.65 0.57 4.67
CA ALA A 13 14.46 1.82 3.91
C ALA A 13 14.55 1.61 2.38
N GLY A 14 14.52 0.36 1.92
CA GLY A 14 14.67 0.03 0.49
C GLY A 14 13.41 0.28 -0.33
N LEU A 15 13.52 0.10 -1.65
CA LEU A 15 12.44 0.34 -2.62
C LEU A 15 11.15 -0.43 -2.31
N ILE A 16 11.27 -1.71 -1.95
CA ILE A 16 10.12 -2.56 -1.58
C ILE A 16 9.39 -1.98 -0.36
N SER A 17 10.13 -1.42 0.60
CA SER A 17 9.55 -0.77 1.78
C SER A 17 8.78 0.49 1.42
N ALA A 18 9.26 1.27 0.44
CA ALA A 18 8.62 2.48 -0.05
C ALA A 18 7.32 2.13 -0.78
N ILE A 19 7.34 1.16 -1.70
CA ILE A 19 6.15 0.63 -2.37
C ILE A 19 5.12 0.17 -1.32
N ALA A 20 5.54 -0.63 -0.33
CA ALA A 20 4.64 -1.09 0.72
C ALA A 20 4.04 0.04 1.58
N LYS A 21 4.75 1.16 1.76
CA LYS A 21 4.20 2.36 2.44
C LYS A 21 3.11 3.01 1.59
N HIS A 22 3.36 3.20 0.30
CA HIS A 22 2.36 3.77 -0.61
C HIS A 22 1.12 2.88 -0.74
N LEU A 23 1.28 1.56 -0.80
CA LEU A 23 0.15 0.62 -0.88
C LEU A 23 -0.73 0.61 0.37
N ARG A 24 -0.19 0.94 1.55
CA ARG A 24 -0.99 1.04 2.79
C ARG A 24 -1.90 2.26 2.81
N ASN A 25 -1.49 3.34 2.16
CA ASN A 25 -2.24 4.58 2.08
C ASN A 25 -3.21 4.59 0.89
N LEU A 26 -3.06 3.65 -0.04
CA LEU A 26 -3.82 3.61 -1.29
C LEU A 26 -5.25 3.10 -1.04
N THR A 27 -6.23 3.86 -1.53
CA THR A 27 -7.65 3.48 -1.51
C THR A 27 -8.29 3.68 -2.88
N LEU A 28 -9.21 2.78 -3.27
CA LEU A 28 -9.95 2.84 -4.54
C LEU A 28 -11.33 3.50 -4.41
N LYS A 29 -11.70 3.98 -3.21
CA LYS A 29 -13.02 4.59 -2.92
C LYS A 29 -13.45 5.67 -3.91
N PRO A 30 -12.62 6.69 -4.26
CA PRO A 30 -13.02 7.77 -5.16
C PRO A 30 -12.96 7.41 -6.65
N VAL A 31 -12.50 6.21 -7.01
CA VAL A 31 -12.27 5.82 -8.41
C VAL A 31 -13.36 4.88 -8.90
N LYS A 32 -13.94 5.20 -10.07
CA LYS A 32 -14.95 4.37 -10.73
C LYS A 32 -14.33 3.26 -11.58
N SER A 33 -13.32 3.59 -12.37
CA SER A 33 -12.62 2.65 -13.24
C SER A 33 -11.15 3.03 -13.40
N ILE A 34 -10.31 2.01 -13.56
CA ILE A 34 -8.89 2.13 -13.88
C ILE A 34 -8.65 1.28 -15.11
N ASP A 35 -8.27 1.92 -16.20
CA ASP A 35 -7.92 1.22 -17.44
C ASP A 35 -6.40 1.26 -17.61
N ILE A 36 -5.80 0.09 -17.79
CA ILE A 36 -4.35 -0.09 -17.88
C ILE A 36 -4.04 -0.67 -19.25
N LYS A 37 -3.58 0.17 -20.17
CA LYS A 37 -3.17 -0.22 -21.51
C LYS A 37 -1.67 -0.49 -21.53
N PHE A 38 -1.25 -1.69 -21.92
CA PHE A 38 0.17 -1.98 -22.13
C PHE A 38 0.36 -3.07 -23.17
N ASP A 39 1.50 -3.01 -23.85
CA ASP A 39 1.99 -4.09 -24.71
C ASP A 39 3.05 -4.90 -23.97
N PRO A 40 2.89 -6.23 -23.77
CA PRO A 40 3.82 -7.05 -23.01
C PRO A 40 5.23 -7.11 -23.63
N PHE A 41 5.38 -6.84 -24.92
CA PHE A 41 6.66 -6.86 -25.63
C PHE A 41 7.38 -5.50 -25.61
N HIS A 42 6.70 -4.45 -25.17
CA HIS A 42 7.33 -3.15 -25.02
C HIS A 42 8.33 -3.16 -23.84
N SER A 43 9.52 -2.57 -24.04
CA SER A 43 10.63 -2.61 -23.07
C SER A 43 10.27 -2.10 -21.68
N LYS A 44 9.32 -1.15 -21.61
CA LYS A 44 8.89 -0.50 -20.36
C LYS A 44 7.53 -0.98 -19.84
N ALA A 45 7.00 -2.07 -20.39
CA ALA A 45 5.73 -2.65 -19.95
C ALA A 45 5.75 -3.23 -18.54
N LEU A 46 6.95 -3.55 -18.04
CA LEU A 46 7.17 -4.11 -16.70
C LEU A 46 6.54 -3.23 -15.61
N GLU A 47 6.71 -1.92 -15.68
CA GLU A 47 6.21 -1.01 -14.65
C GLU A 47 4.67 -0.97 -14.62
N ALA A 48 4.03 -0.93 -15.79
CA ALA A 48 2.57 -1.00 -15.88
C ALA A 48 2.01 -2.34 -15.38
N ARG A 49 2.68 -3.45 -15.71
CA ARG A 49 2.32 -4.79 -15.23
C ARG A 49 2.47 -4.91 -13.71
N ASN A 50 3.56 -4.40 -13.16
CA ASN A 50 3.80 -4.40 -11.72
C ASN A 50 2.76 -3.55 -10.97
N PHE A 51 2.37 -2.40 -11.53
CA PHE A 51 1.31 -1.57 -10.99
C PHE A 51 -0.05 -2.30 -11.01
N LEU A 52 -0.40 -2.94 -12.14
CA LEU A 52 -1.59 -3.78 -12.25
C LEU A 52 -1.61 -4.86 -11.16
N PHE A 53 -0.50 -5.56 -10.96
CA PHE A 53 -0.38 -6.59 -9.93
C PHE A 53 -0.64 -6.05 -8.53
N GLN A 54 -0.10 -4.87 -8.20
CA GLN A 54 -0.29 -4.26 -6.90
C GLN A 54 -1.75 -3.86 -6.65
N ILE A 55 -2.41 -3.23 -7.63
CA ILE A 55 -3.81 -2.80 -7.52
C ILE A 55 -4.77 -3.99 -7.44
N THR A 56 -4.48 -5.07 -8.16
CA THR A 56 -5.33 -6.27 -8.18
C THR A 56 -5.21 -7.12 -6.92
N THR A 57 -4.38 -6.73 -5.95
CA THR A 57 -4.32 -7.42 -4.66
C THR A 57 -5.67 -7.33 -3.94
N PRO A 58 -6.12 -8.42 -3.28
CA PRO A 58 -7.46 -8.48 -2.67
C PRO A 58 -7.65 -7.41 -1.59
N LYS A 59 -6.57 -7.00 -0.92
CA LYS A 59 -6.58 -5.92 0.08
C LYS A 59 -7.00 -4.58 -0.50
N ILE A 60 -6.54 -4.27 -1.72
CA ILE A 60 -6.81 -3.00 -2.38
C ILE A 60 -8.20 -3.04 -3.03
N ILE A 61 -8.54 -4.15 -3.71
CA ILE A 61 -9.87 -4.35 -4.29
C ILE A 61 -10.96 -4.26 -3.21
N ALA A 62 -10.72 -4.80 -2.01
CA ALA A 62 -11.67 -4.72 -0.90
C ALA A 62 -12.00 -3.29 -0.46
N THR A 63 -11.14 -2.29 -0.75
CA THR A 63 -11.44 -0.88 -0.43
C THR A 63 -12.59 -0.31 -1.26
N ASN A 64 -12.77 -0.80 -2.50
CA ASN A 64 -13.90 -0.46 -3.35
C ASN A 64 -14.19 -1.61 -4.33
N PRO A 65 -15.09 -2.55 -3.98
CA PRO A 65 -15.42 -3.69 -4.85
C PRO A 65 -16.20 -3.28 -6.11
N ARG A 66 -16.71 -2.03 -6.18
CA ARG A 66 -17.39 -1.50 -7.36
C ARG A 66 -16.42 -0.90 -8.38
N CYS A 67 -15.17 -0.65 -8.00
CA CYS A 67 -14.15 -0.12 -8.91
C CYS A 67 -13.81 -1.18 -9.96
N ASN A 68 -13.90 -0.82 -11.24
CA ASN A 68 -13.56 -1.72 -12.33
C ASN A 68 -12.10 -1.53 -12.75
N VAL A 69 -11.27 -2.56 -12.59
CA VAL A 69 -9.87 -2.54 -13.01
C VAL A 69 -9.74 -3.37 -14.29
N LYS A 70 -9.53 -2.71 -15.43
CA LYS A 70 -9.48 -3.35 -16.75
C LYS A 70 -8.07 -3.29 -17.34
N PRO A 71 -7.39 -4.43 -17.50
CA PRO A 71 -6.19 -4.50 -18.30
C PRO A 71 -6.56 -4.59 -19.80
N HIS A 72 -5.94 -3.73 -20.60
CA HIS A 72 -6.01 -3.72 -22.05
C HIS A 72 -4.64 -4.11 -22.59
N ILE A 73 -4.55 -5.35 -23.06
CA ILE A 73 -3.32 -5.90 -23.62
C ILE A 73 -3.36 -5.63 -25.13
N VAL A 74 -2.37 -4.90 -25.63
CA VAL A 74 -2.24 -4.49 -27.04
C VAL A 74 -0.92 -5.04 -27.59
N SER A 75 -0.76 -5.12 -28.91
CA SER A 75 0.45 -5.64 -29.58
C SER A 75 1.05 -4.66 -30.59
N ASP A 76 0.79 -3.36 -30.41
CA ASP A 76 1.12 -2.31 -31.38
C ASP A 76 2.45 -1.61 -31.05
N LEU A 77 3.27 -2.19 -30.15
CA LEU A 77 4.46 -1.59 -29.54
C LEU A 77 4.20 -0.24 -28.86
N SER A 78 2.93 0.04 -28.57
CA SER A 78 2.45 1.30 -28.00
C SER A 78 2.96 1.52 -26.58
N GLU A 79 3.16 2.79 -26.23
CA GLU A 79 3.54 3.20 -24.88
C GLU A 79 2.52 2.74 -23.83
N PRO A 80 2.97 2.22 -22.68
CA PRO A 80 2.08 1.84 -21.60
C PRO A 80 1.37 3.08 -21.03
N THR A 81 0.05 3.03 -20.95
CA THR A 81 -0.79 4.14 -20.50
C THR A 81 -1.73 3.66 -19.40
N ILE A 82 -1.75 4.41 -18.30
CA ILE A 82 -2.62 4.16 -17.16
C ILE A 82 -3.61 5.31 -17.09
N THR A 83 -4.89 5.01 -17.28
CA THR A 83 -5.97 5.99 -17.19
C THR A 83 -6.79 5.69 -15.95
N PHE A 84 -6.70 6.60 -14.99
CA PHE A 84 -7.70 6.81 -13.94
C PHE A 84 -8.32 8.20 -14.18
N ASN A 85 -8.87 8.88 -13.17
CA ASN A 85 -9.36 10.27 -13.33
C ASN A 85 -8.35 11.23 -14.00
N LEU A 86 -7.08 10.82 -14.12
CA LEU A 86 -6.02 11.45 -14.89
C LEU A 86 -5.37 10.41 -15.82
N LEU A 87 -4.85 10.88 -16.97
CA LEU A 87 -4.07 10.06 -17.89
C LEU A 87 -2.58 10.13 -17.54
N CYS A 88 -1.99 9.00 -17.18
CA CYS A 88 -0.57 8.86 -16.88
C CYS A 88 0.12 8.00 -17.95
N LYS A 89 1.06 8.59 -18.69
CA LYS A 89 1.96 7.85 -19.58
C LYS A 89 3.05 7.20 -18.74
N ALA A 90 3.13 5.87 -18.77
CA ALA A 90 4.03 5.09 -17.93
C ALA A 90 5.43 4.89 -18.55
N GLU A 91 5.72 5.54 -19.68
CA GLU A 91 6.97 5.35 -20.42
C GLU A 91 8.21 5.80 -19.63
N ASN A 92 8.14 6.82 -18.79
CA ASN A 92 9.29 7.26 -17.98
C ASN A 92 8.99 7.21 -16.48
N LEU A 93 7.95 6.46 -16.09
CA LEU A 93 7.50 6.38 -14.71
C LEU A 93 7.77 4.98 -14.15
N THR A 94 8.40 4.95 -12.99
CA THR A 94 8.47 3.72 -12.19
C THR A 94 7.13 3.47 -11.51
N THR A 95 6.90 2.22 -11.13
CA THR A 95 5.80 1.78 -10.26
C THR A 95 5.65 2.63 -9.01
N LEU A 96 6.77 2.97 -8.36
CA LEU A 96 6.77 3.85 -7.18
C LEU A 96 6.20 5.22 -7.53
N ASN A 97 6.67 5.84 -8.62
CA ASN A 97 6.20 7.16 -9.05
C ASN A 97 4.71 7.14 -9.38
N ILE A 98 4.22 6.09 -10.03
CA ILE A 98 2.80 5.93 -10.35
C ILE A 98 1.97 5.85 -9.06
N LEU A 99 2.41 5.07 -8.07
CA LEU A 99 1.74 4.99 -6.76
C LEU A 99 1.78 6.32 -5.99
N GLU A 100 2.87 7.07 -6.09
CA GLU A 100 2.96 8.41 -5.50
C GLU A 100 1.99 9.38 -6.16
N LEU A 101 1.94 9.42 -7.48
CA LEU A 101 1.00 10.26 -8.23
C LEU A 101 -0.44 9.91 -7.90
N TYR A 102 -0.76 8.62 -7.87
CA TYR A 102 -2.07 8.15 -7.43
C TYR A 102 -2.40 8.69 -6.03
N ASN A 103 -1.49 8.53 -5.07
CA ASN A 103 -1.75 8.99 -3.71
C ASN A 103 -1.90 10.51 -3.62
N LYS A 104 -1.07 11.28 -4.34
CA LYS A 104 -1.13 12.75 -4.36
C LYS A 104 -2.47 13.28 -4.90
N HIS A 105 -3.00 12.66 -5.95
CA HIS A 105 -4.18 13.17 -6.65
C HIS A 105 -5.50 12.53 -6.22
N ILE A 106 -5.49 11.24 -5.87
CA ILE A 106 -6.71 10.47 -5.67
C ILE A 106 -7.09 10.34 -4.19
N THR A 107 -6.12 10.13 -3.29
CA THR A 107 -6.44 9.99 -1.86
C THR A 107 -7.13 11.22 -1.26
N PRO A 108 -6.76 12.48 -1.58
CA PRO A 108 -7.51 13.65 -1.10
C PRO A 108 -8.94 13.76 -1.65
N LEU A 109 -9.27 13.10 -2.77
CA LEU A 109 -10.64 13.06 -3.31
C LEU A 109 -11.52 12.03 -2.60
N SER A 110 -10.94 11.15 -1.78
CA SER A 110 -11.72 10.19 -1.01
C SER A 110 -12.65 10.96 -0.07
N PRO A 111 -13.97 10.64 -0.05
CA PRO A 111 -14.84 11.17 0.98
C PRO A 111 -14.22 10.84 2.34
N ARG A 112 -14.09 11.86 3.20
CA ARG A 112 -13.74 11.62 4.60
C ARG A 112 -14.91 10.83 5.16
N ASP A 113 -14.64 9.60 5.59
CA ASP A 113 -15.65 8.82 6.29
C ASP A 113 -16.07 9.68 7.49
N SER A 114 -17.27 10.27 7.44
CA SER A 114 -17.85 11.01 8.55
C SER A 114 -17.81 10.09 9.76
N GLU A 115 -17.14 10.54 10.81
CA GLU A 115 -16.84 9.83 12.05
C GLU A 115 -18.02 8.95 12.50
N ALA A 116 -18.00 7.67 12.14
CA ALA A 116 -18.54 6.67 13.03
C ALA A 116 -17.50 6.54 14.14
N GLU A 117 -17.65 7.31 15.21
CA GLU A 117 -16.90 7.07 16.44
C GLU A 117 -17.06 5.58 16.81
N PRO A 118 -15.97 4.78 16.84
CA PRO A 118 -16.05 3.52 17.54
C PRO A 118 -15.99 3.84 19.03
N GLU A 119 -17.06 3.50 19.76
CA GLU A 119 -17.16 3.55 21.23
C GLU A 119 -16.03 2.78 21.98
N ASP A 120 -15.07 2.20 21.26
CA ASP A 120 -13.92 1.45 21.78
C ASP A 120 -12.76 2.32 22.29
N GLU A 121 -12.70 3.61 21.98
CA GLU A 121 -11.59 4.47 22.47
C GLU A 121 -11.67 4.77 23.97
N LYS A 122 -12.87 4.74 24.57
CA LYS A 122 -13.01 4.87 26.03
C LYS A 122 -12.40 3.67 26.79
N LYS A 123 -12.28 2.49 26.16
CA LYS A 123 -11.63 1.30 26.76
C LYS A 123 -10.11 1.27 26.55
N LYS A 124 -9.57 1.85 25.47
CA LYS A 124 -8.11 1.88 25.21
C LYS A 124 -7.37 2.91 26.07
N ARG A 125 -7.99 4.04 26.43
CA ARG A 125 -7.37 5.03 27.35
C ARG A 125 -7.06 4.47 28.75
N LYS A 126 -7.64 3.32 29.16
CA LYS A 126 -7.38 2.69 30.47
C LYS A 126 -6.32 1.58 30.46
N LYS A 127 -5.71 1.19 29.33
CA LYS A 127 -4.68 0.14 29.32
C LYS A 127 -3.50 0.46 28.41
N LYS A 128 -2.44 1.00 29.02
CA LYS A 128 -1.04 0.47 29.03
C LYS A 128 -0.10 1.54 29.62
N ARG A 129 -0.05 1.65 30.95
CA ARG A 129 1.19 2.11 31.59
C ARG A 129 2.24 1.01 31.36
N PRO A 130 3.48 1.30 30.95
CA PRO A 130 4.50 0.26 30.86
C PRO A 130 4.69 -0.35 32.25
N PHE A 131 4.57 -1.67 32.36
CA PHE A 131 4.76 -2.40 33.61
C PHE A 131 6.23 -2.24 34.03
N LYS A 132 6.53 -1.30 34.93
CA LYS A 132 7.90 -1.11 35.47
C LYS A 132 8.23 -2.31 36.35
N ILE A 133 9.04 -3.23 35.82
CA ILE A 133 9.60 -4.34 36.58
C ILE A 133 10.56 -3.74 37.64
N LYS A 134 10.23 -3.92 38.93
CA LYS A 134 11.07 -3.45 40.05
C LYS A 134 12.50 -4.02 39.94
N PRO A 135 13.54 -3.26 40.34
CA PRO A 135 14.90 -3.81 40.41
C PRO A 135 14.89 -5.01 41.37
N GLY A 136 15.38 -6.17 40.91
CA GLY A 136 15.40 -7.43 41.68
C GLY A 136 14.31 -8.48 41.34
N ASN A 137 13.44 -8.23 40.37
CA ASN A 137 12.39 -9.20 40.02
C ASN A 137 12.95 -10.44 39.29
N LYS A 138 12.60 -11.65 39.77
CA LYS A 138 13.05 -12.97 39.25
C LYS A 138 12.74 -13.22 37.76
N ARG A 139 11.90 -12.38 37.13
CA ARG A 139 11.57 -12.39 35.69
C ARG A 139 12.53 -11.57 34.82
N ARG A 140 13.56 -10.94 35.38
CA ARG A 140 14.68 -10.43 34.59
C ARG A 140 15.48 -11.65 34.14
N GLY A 141 15.32 -12.06 32.89
CA GLY A 141 16.30 -12.96 32.27
C GLY A 141 17.68 -12.33 32.41
N LEU A 142 18.64 -13.10 32.91
CA LEU A 142 20.05 -12.71 32.84
C LEU A 142 20.39 -12.58 31.35
N PHE A 143 20.72 -11.38 30.91
CA PHE A 143 21.46 -11.21 29.66
C PHE A 143 22.90 -11.59 29.99
N LEU A 144 23.31 -12.79 29.58
CA LEU A 144 24.71 -13.15 29.36
C LEU A 144 25.08 -12.73 27.93
#